data_AF-A0A109IIE2-F1
#
_entry.id   AF-A0A109IIE2-F1
#
_cell.length_a   1.000
_cell.length_b   1.000
_cell.length_c   1.000
_cell.angle_alpha   90.00
_cell.angle_beta   90.00
_cell.angle_gamma   90.00
#
_symmetry.space_group_name_H-M   'P 1'
#
loop_
_entity.id
_entity.type
_entity.pdbx_description
1 polymer ?
#
loop_
_entity_poly.entity_id
_entity_poly.type
_entity_poly.pdbx_seq_one_letter_code
_entity_poly.pdbx_strand_id
1 'polypeptide(L)'
;MVAAVGVAVGAVALVVAPTTPAAASTIRDGWVQLCPWGNYRVHLEYLTLNNQTVQLGPVLAPGADCWWGPVPTGSEATLISVVGHFNTSTDTFAVIGPNRKYETFYNGVDGIGIAAEGTTASGGRKDAHYYRY
;
A
#
# COMPACT_ATOMS: atom_id res chain seq x y z
N MET A 1 53.22 11.12 22.05
CA MET A 1 52.74 10.37 20.86
C MET A 1 51.37 9.78 21.20
N VAL A 2 50.52 9.73 20.18
CA VAL A 2 49.06 9.62 20.17
C VAL A 2 48.55 8.24 20.62
N ALA A 3 47.39 8.17 21.28
CA ALA A 3 46.49 7.02 21.14
C ALA A 3 45.04 7.53 21.15
N ALA A 4 44.40 7.38 19.99
CA ALA A 4 43.11 7.95 19.64
C ALA A 4 41.94 7.24 20.32
N VAL A 5 40.92 8.03 20.68
CA VAL A 5 39.60 7.56 21.11
C VAL A 5 38.85 7.03 19.90
N GLY A 6 38.73 5.71 19.78
CA GLY A 6 37.90 5.07 18.77
C GLY A 6 36.46 4.97 19.24
N VAL A 7 35.62 5.95 18.90
CA VAL A 7 34.16 5.82 19.01
C VAL A 7 33.69 5.00 17.82
N ALA A 8 33.46 3.70 18.03
CA ALA A 8 32.76 2.87 17.06
C ALA A 8 31.28 3.22 17.11
N VAL A 9 30.84 4.10 16.20
CA VAL A 9 29.41 4.30 15.93
C VAL A 9 28.94 3.09 15.12
N GLY A 10 28.51 2.05 15.83
CA GLY A 10 27.83 0.91 15.22
C GLY A 10 26.52 1.40 14.62
N ALA A 11 26.44 1.43 13.29
CA ALA A 11 25.21 1.67 12.57
C ALA A 11 24.20 0.57 12.94
N VAL A 12 23.22 0.92 13.78
CA VAL A 12 22.05 0.08 14.02
C VAL A 12 21.23 0.14 12.74
N ALA A 13 21.41 -0.85 11.87
CA ALA A 13 20.47 -1.12 10.81
C ALA A 13 19.15 -1.52 11.48
N LEU A 14 18.23 -0.56 11.66
CA LEU A 14 16.83 -0.87 11.94
C LEU A 14 16.32 -1.65 10.72
N VAL A 15 16.33 -2.97 10.83
CA VAL A 15 15.49 -3.82 10.01
C VAL A 15 14.06 -3.51 10.44
N VAL A 16 13.43 -2.54 9.77
CA VAL A 16 11.99 -2.33 9.87
C VAL A 16 11.38 -3.59 9.26
N ALA A 17 10.99 -4.53 10.12
CA ALA A 17 10.21 -5.67 9.68
C ALA A 17 8.93 -5.11 9.05
N PRO A 18 8.62 -5.43 7.78
CA PRO A 18 7.36 -5.01 7.20
C PRO A 18 6.25 -5.60 8.08
N THR A 19 5.39 -4.74 8.62
CA THR A 19 4.21 -5.19 9.35
C THR A 19 3.42 -6.10 8.41
N THR A 20 3.26 -7.37 8.81
CA THR A 20 2.50 -8.33 8.00
C THR A 20 1.08 -7.85 7.82
N PRO A 21 0.46 -8.03 6.63
CA PRO A 21 -0.87 -7.55 6.35
C PRO A 21 -1.77 -8.32 7.29
N ALA A 22 -2.66 -7.62 7.98
CA ALA A 22 -3.58 -8.33 8.83
C ALA A 22 -4.53 -9.13 7.93
N ALA A 23 -4.86 -10.37 8.31
CA ALA A 23 -5.86 -11.15 7.57
C ALA A 23 -7.18 -10.38 7.54
N ALA A 24 -7.94 -10.39 6.42
CA ALA A 24 -9.16 -9.58 6.34
C ALA A 24 -10.19 -9.87 7.42
N SER A 25 -10.15 -11.08 8.01
CA SER A 25 -10.97 -11.48 9.15
C SER A 25 -10.74 -10.67 10.43
N THR A 26 -9.74 -9.79 10.47
CA THR A 26 -9.45 -8.88 11.60
C THR A 26 -9.78 -7.43 11.30
N ILE A 27 -10.25 -7.15 10.08
CA ILE A 27 -10.56 -5.81 9.60
C ILE A 27 -12.03 -5.52 9.89
N ARG A 28 -12.29 -4.33 10.43
CA ARG A 28 -13.65 -3.91 10.76
C ARG A 28 -14.50 -3.84 9.49
N ASP A 29 -15.79 -4.15 9.63
CA ASP A 29 -16.77 -3.96 8.57
C ASP A 29 -16.75 -2.51 8.06
N GLY A 30 -16.79 -2.34 6.74
CA GLY A 30 -16.71 -1.04 6.09
C GLY A 30 -15.28 -0.47 5.98
N TRP A 31 -14.25 -1.18 6.47
CA TRP A 31 -12.87 -0.69 6.48
C TRP A 31 -11.97 -1.43 5.49
N VAL A 32 -10.95 -0.69 5.06
CA VAL A 32 -9.89 -1.19 4.21
C VAL A 32 -8.56 -1.10 4.96
N GLN A 33 -7.67 -2.05 4.72
CA GLN A 33 -6.27 -1.95 5.10
C GLN A 33 -5.39 -1.93 3.84
N LEU A 34 -4.41 -1.02 3.79
CA LEU A 34 -3.38 -1.00 2.75
C LEU A 34 -1.98 -1.11 3.36
N CYS A 35 -1.20 -2.11 2.93
CA CYS A 35 0.17 -2.35 3.36
C CYS A 35 1.18 -2.09 2.22
N PRO A 36 2.20 -1.22 2.42
CA PRO A 36 3.21 -0.87 1.42
C PRO A 36 4.40 -1.83 1.46
N TRP A 37 4.21 -3.05 0.97
CA TRP A 37 5.21 -4.13 1.00
C TRP A 37 6.20 -4.13 -0.17
N GLY A 38 5.86 -3.45 -1.27
CA GLY A 38 6.73 -3.24 -2.40
C GLY A 38 7.79 -2.19 -2.11
N ASN A 39 8.70 -1.99 -3.07
CA ASN A 39 9.74 -0.97 -2.93
C ASN A 39 9.26 0.45 -3.29
N TYR A 40 7.98 0.65 -3.60
CA TYR A 40 7.42 1.90 -4.14
C TYR A 40 6.33 2.48 -3.24
N ARG A 41 6.06 3.78 -3.35
CA ARG A 41 5.00 4.42 -2.54
C ARG A 41 3.63 4.04 -3.08
N VAL A 42 2.63 3.85 -2.21
CA VAL A 42 1.28 3.44 -2.60
C VAL A 42 0.20 4.23 -1.90
N HIS A 43 -0.94 4.39 -2.56
CA HIS A 43 -2.18 4.79 -1.93
C HIS A 43 -3.32 3.98 -2.52
N LEU A 44 -4.48 4.08 -1.88
CA LEU A 44 -5.70 3.49 -2.37
C LEU A 44 -6.58 4.58 -2.97
N GLU A 45 -7.35 4.24 -3.99
CA GLU A 45 -8.43 5.07 -4.51
C GLU A 45 -9.72 4.25 -4.52
N TYR A 46 -10.85 4.95 -4.47
CA TYR A 46 -12.17 4.35 -4.61
C TYR A 46 -13.03 5.17 -5.57
N LEU A 47 -14.00 4.51 -6.19
CA LEU A 47 -14.99 5.14 -7.05
C LEU A 47 -16.18 5.65 -6.22
N THR A 48 -16.40 6.95 -6.20
CA THR A 48 -17.57 7.53 -5.53
C THR A 48 -18.86 7.17 -6.25
N LEU A 49 -20.00 7.34 -5.58
CA LEU A 49 -21.34 7.15 -6.17
C LEU A 49 -21.60 8.06 -7.39
N ASN A 50 -20.84 9.15 -7.52
CA ASN A 50 -20.88 10.08 -8.66
C ASN A 50 -19.92 9.67 -9.79
N ASN A 51 -19.37 8.45 -9.73
CA ASN A 51 -18.43 7.91 -10.71
C ASN A 51 -17.12 8.73 -10.81
N GLN A 52 -16.70 9.33 -9.70
CA GLN A 52 -15.42 10.04 -9.58
C GLN A 52 -14.44 9.21 -8.74
N THR A 53 -13.22 9.02 -9.23
CA THR A 53 -12.14 8.35 -8.50
C THR A 53 -11.52 9.31 -7.49
N VAL A 54 -11.45 8.91 -6.23
CA VAL A 54 -10.93 9.74 -5.14
C VAL A 54 -9.93 8.94 -4.32
N GLN A 55 -8.82 9.59 -3.95
CA GLN A 55 -7.82 9.01 -3.06
C GLN A 55 -8.42 8.72 -1.67
N LEU A 56 -8.23 7.48 -1.24
CA LEU A 56 -8.61 6.95 0.05
C LEU A 56 -7.37 6.82 0.94
N GLY A 57 -7.23 7.75 1.89
CA GLY A 57 -6.12 7.75 2.84
C GLY A 57 -4.83 8.40 2.32
N PRO A 58 -3.73 8.33 3.09
CA PRO A 58 -2.45 8.94 2.75
C PRO A 58 -1.66 8.11 1.72
N VAL A 59 -0.64 8.72 1.14
CA VAL A 59 0.39 8.01 0.37
C VAL A 59 1.39 7.39 1.33
N LEU A 60 1.51 6.07 1.29
CA LEU A 60 2.38 5.27 2.14
C LEU A 60 3.75 5.09 1.51
N ALA A 61 4.80 5.31 2.30
CA ALA A 61 6.16 5.02 1.89
C ALA A 61 6.46 3.51 1.99
N PRO A 62 7.41 2.99 1.19
CA PRO A 62 7.90 1.62 1.34
C PRO A 62 8.32 1.33 2.78
N GLY A 63 7.86 0.22 3.35
CA GLY A 63 8.18 -0.17 4.73
C GLY A 63 7.49 0.65 5.82
N ALA A 64 6.59 1.57 5.47
CA ALA A 64 5.71 2.20 6.46
C ALA A 64 4.70 1.20 7.03
N ASP A 65 4.12 1.54 8.18
CA ASP A 65 3.02 0.77 8.74
C ASP A 65 1.81 0.74 7.80
N CYS A 66 1.06 -0.36 7.85
CA CYS A 66 -0.19 -0.47 7.10
C CYS A 66 -1.17 0.62 7.52
N TRP A 67 -1.81 1.26 6.54
CA TRP A 67 -2.89 2.20 6.77
C TRP A 67 -4.22 1.50 6.87
N TRP A 68 -5.13 2.12 7.62
CA TRP A 68 -6.47 1.65 7.89
C TRP A 68 -7.45 2.80 7.78
N GLY A 69 -8.58 2.59 7.11
CA GLY A 69 -9.63 3.59 7.12
C GLY A 69 -10.96 3.12 6.55
N PRO A 70 -12.06 3.83 6.88
CA PRO A 70 -13.38 3.53 6.36
C PRO A 70 -13.50 3.92 4.89
N VAL A 71 -14.22 3.12 4.11
CA VAL A 71 -14.61 3.49 2.73
C VAL A 71 -15.89 4.34 2.80
N PRO A 72 -15.89 5.59 2.32
CA PRO A 72 -17.01 6.51 2.50
C PRO A 72 -18.11 6.31 1.45
N THR A 73 -18.56 5.07 1.26
CA THR A 73 -19.65 4.71 0.33
C THR A 73 -20.98 4.44 1.04
N GLY A 74 -21.01 4.49 2.37
CA GLY A 74 -22.26 4.30 3.12
C GLY A 74 -22.82 2.87 3.04
N SER A 75 -21.95 1.86 2.94
CA SER A 75 -22.29 0.45 2.69
C SER A 75 -22.68 0.11 1.25
N GLU A 76 -22.63 1.08 0.34
CA GLU A 76 -22.77 0.81 -1.09
C GLU A 76 -21.50 0.18 -1.64
N ALA A 77 -21.71 -0.70 -2.63
CA ALA A 77 -20.61 -1.31 -3.34
C ALA A 77 -19.87 -0.31 -4.23
N THR A 78 -18.56 -0.48 -4.35
CA THR A 78 -17.70 0.38 -5.17
C THR A 78 -16.53 -0.41 -5.78
N LEU A 79 -15.82 0.21 -6.71
CA LEU A 79 -14.51 -0.22 -7.16
C LEU A 79 -13.45 0.47 -6.33
N ILE A 80 -12.46 -0.30 -5.90
CA ILE A 80 -11.23 0.22 -5.29
C ILE A 80 -10.03 -0.17 -6.17
N SER A 81 -9.05 0.71 -6.24
CA SER A 81 -7.82 0.54 -7.00
C SER A 81 -6.63 0.92 -6.13
N VAL A 82 -5.54 0.18 -6.27
CA VAL A 82 -4.27 0.54 -5.63
C VAL A 82 -3.44 1.29 -6.65
N VAL A 83 -2.91 2.44 -6.26
CA VAL A 83 -2.09 3.29 -7.12
C VAL A 83 -0.68 3.40 -6.53
N GLY A 84 0.29 2.96 -7.31
CA GLY A 84 1.72 3.08 -7.02
C GLY A 84 2.30 4.36 -7.58
N HIS A 85 3.33 4.87 -6.92
CA HIS A 85 4.15 5.98 -7.40
C HIS A 85 5.53 5.44 -7.76
N PHE A 86 6.04 5.78 -8.95
CA PHE A 86 7.39 5.37 -9.31
C PHE A 86 8.41 5.98 -8.35
N ASN A 87 9.47 5.23 -8.03
CA ASN A 87 10.57 5.75 -7.22
C ASN A 87 11.52 6.67 -8.00
N THR A 88 11.47 6.57 -9.32
CA THR A 88 12.39 7.26 -10.23
C THR A 88 11.77 8.47 -10.93
N SER A 89 10.46 8.68 -10.81
CA SER A 89 9.74 9.83 -11.37
C SER A 89 8.56 10.24 -10.47
N THR A 90 7.90 11.34 -10.79
CA THR A 90 6.68 11.80 -10.12
C THR A 90 5.42 11.10 -10.62
N ASP A 91 5.54 10.18 -11.57
CA ASP A 91 4.40 9.54 -12.20
C ASP A 91 3.80 8.44 -11.30
N THR A 92 2.53 8.16 -11.55
CA THR A 92 1.80 7.08 -10.91
C THR A 92 1.51 5.94 -11.89
N PHE A 93 1.19 4.78 -11.33
CA PHE A 93 0.73 3.62 -12.08
C PHE A 93 -0.32 2.90 -11.26
N ALA A 94 -1.38 2.39 -11.90
CA ALA A 94 -2.27 1.43 -11.24
C ALA A 94 -1.45 0.20 -10.80
N VAL A 95 -1.74 -0.50 -9.71
CA VAL A 95 -1.06 -1.74 -9.30
C VAL A 95 -1.87 -2.96 -9.76
N ILE A 96 -1.22 -4.08 -10.16
CA ILE A 96 -1.97 -5.20 -10.77
C ILE A 96 -2.61 -6.01 -9.64
N GLY A 97 -3.93 -6.04 -9.59
CA GLY A 97 -4.67 -6.85 -8.63
C GLY A 97 -4.84 -8.31 -9.02
N PRO A 98 -5.66 -9.04 -8.24
CA PRO A 98 -6.05 -10.41 -8.55
C PRO A 98 -6.68 -10.49 -9.95
N ASN A 99 -6.44 -11.58 -10.69
CA ASN A 99 -6.96 -11.78 -12.05
C ASN A 99 -6.48 -10.77 -13.10
N ARG A 100 -5.32 -10.13 -12.88
CA ARG A 100 -4.71 -9.13 -13.79
C ARG A 100 -5.57 -7.88 -14.03
N LYS A 101 -6.53 -7.60 -13.15
CA LYS A 101 -7.33 -6.36 -13.16
C LYS A 101 -6.72 -5.31 -12.23
N TYR A 102 -6.87 -4.04 -12.55
CA TYR A 102 -6.37 -2.93 -11.72
C TYR A 102 -7.32 -2.56 -10.58
N GLU A 103 -8.61 -2.77 -10.82
CA GLU A 103 -9.68 -2.48 -9.87
C GLU A 103 -10.21 -3.79 -9.28
N THR A 104 -10.60 -3.73 -8.02
CA THR A 104 -11.34 -4.81 -7.36
C THR A 104 -12.66 -4.28 -6.84
N PHE A 105 -13.68 -5.13 -6.89
CA PHE A 105 -14.99 -4.84 -6.32
C PHE A 105 -14.91 -4.93 -4.79
N TYR A 106 -15.41 -3.89 -4.14
CA TYR A 106 -15.63 -3.80 -2.72
C TYR A 106 -17.13 -3.73 -2.46
N ASN A 107 -17.66 -4.61 -1.59
CA ASN A 107 -19.10 -4.72 -1.38
C ASN A 107 -19.67 -3.66 -0.43
N GLY A 108 -18.85 -2.77 0.11
CA GLY A 108 -19.27 -1.73 1.05
C GLY A 108 -19.36 -2.19 2.50
N VAL A 109 -19.36 -3.51 2.76
CA VAL A 109 -19.75 -4.09 4.05
C VAL A 109 -18.59 -4.83 4.71
N ASP A 110 -17.93 -5.76 4.03
CA ASP A 110 -16.89 -6.59 4.65
C ASP A 110 -15.57 -5.83 4.74
N GLY A 111 -14.81 -6.05 5.82
CA GLY A 111 -13.42 -5.60 5.88
C GLY A 111 -12.56 -6.24 4.78
N ILE A 112 -11.63 -5.48 4.19
CA ILE A 112 -10.71 -6.01 3.17
C ILE A 112 -9.26 -5.57 3.40
N GLY A 113 -8.34 -6.54 3.35
CA GLY A 113 -6.91 -6.33 3.52
C GLY A 113 -6.23 -6.34 2.17
N ILE A 114 -5.35 -5.36 1.95
CA ILE A 114 -4.62 -5.21 0.69
C ILE A 114 -3.14 -5.06 0.99
N ALA A 115 -2.32 -5.95 0.46
CA ALA A 115 -0.87 -5.77 0.45
C ALA A 115 -0.40 -5.48 -0.96
N ALA A 116 0.30 -4.37 -1.15
CA ALA A 116 0.91 -3.99 -2.42
C ALA A 116 2.39 -4.37 -2.40
N GLU A 117 2.80 -5.28 -3.27
CA GLU A 117 4.13 -5.89 -3.35
C GLU A 117 4.79 -5.61 -4.71
N GLY A 118 6.10 -5.85 -4.81
CA GLY A 118 6.84 -5.80 -6.07
C GLY A 118 7.83 -4.64 -6.19
N THR A 119 8.35 -4.43 -7.40
CA THR A 119 9.42 -3.46 -7.64
C THR A 119 9.19 -2.53 -8.83
N THR A 120 9.61 -1.28 -8.68
CA THR A 120 9.70 -0.32 -9.81
C THR A 120 11.13 -0.13 -10.30
N ALA A 121 12.09 -0.89 -9.78
CA ALA A 121 13.49 -0.78 -10.18
C ALA A 121 13.64 -1.28 -11.63
N SER A 122 14.33 -0.49 -12.48
CA SER A 122 14.51 -0.67 -13.94
C SER A 122 13.55 0.12 -14.86
N GLY A 123 12.95 1.23 -14.39
CA GLY A 123 12.20 2.14 -15.28
C GLY A 123 10.85 1.60 -15.76
N GLY A 124 10.31 0.60 -15.06
CA GLY A 124 9.03 0.00 -15.38
C GLY A 124 8.40 -0.65 -14.15
N ARG A 125 7.12 -0.99 -14.29
CA ARG A 125 6.30 -1.67 -13.29
C ARG A 125 6.60 -3.18 -13.34
N LYS A 126 7.72 -3.62 -12.76
CA LYS A 126 8.06 -5.04 -12.71
C LYS A 126 7.41 -5.68 -11.50
N ASP A 127 6.46 -6.57 -11.76
CA ASP A 127 5.86 -7.42 -10.72
C ASP A 127 5.15 -6.62 -9.61
N ALA A 128 4.67 -5.41 -9.91
CA ALA A 128 3.89 -4.62 -8.97
C ALA A 128 2.46 -5.15 -8.89
N HIS A 129 2.19 -5.89 -7.81
CA HIS A 129 0.94 -6.60 -7.59
C HIS A 129 0.31 -6.19 -6.27
N TYR A 130 -1.01 -6.36 -6.15
CA TYR A 130 -1.63 -6.39 -4.85
C TYR A 130 -2.42 -7.68 -4.64
N TYR A 131 -2.36 -8.17 -3.40
CA TYR A 131 -3.14 -9.32 -2.95
C TYR A 131 -4.24 -8.85 -2.01
N ARG A 132 -5.39 -9.52 -2.12
CA ARG A 132 -6.49 -9.39 -1.18
C ARG A 132 -6.33 -10.47 -0.11
N TYR A 133 -6.37 -10.06 1.15
CA TYR A 133 -6.40 -10.95 2.31
C TYR A 133 -7.81 -11.09 2.86
#